data_AF-A0A927ATL4-F1
#
_entry.id   AF-A0A927ATL4-F1
#
_cell.length_a   1.000
_cell.length_b   1.000
_cell.length_c   1.000
_cell.angle_alpha   90.00
_cell.angle_beta   90.00
_cell.angle_gamma   90.00
#
_symmetry.space_group_name_H-M   'P 1'
#
loop_
_entity.id
_entity.type
_entity.pdbx_description
1 polymer ?
#
loop_
_entity_poly.entity_id
_entity_poly.type
_entity_poly.pdbx_seq_one_letter_code
_entity_poly.pdbx_strand_id
1 'polypeptide(L)'
;MKHLFTLLFLVPVFCLGQNNYIVTTPNSTTPGVNNVIVGPNAGNATMSGSFNSFLGGDVGQNNTTGIQNTFVGYQVGQNNTKGNSNSFVGVNAGLNNTIGSYNSFVGVNAGLGNTTGSNNSFIGVNAGLGNTTGTDNAFVGYQSGQANTTGINNSFFGSRAGYSNTTGSYNVFAGINAGRDNTTGTSNSFVGSGAGAFNTTGENNSFVGSGAGYRNTTGVNNSFLGYQAGTNNSEGRHNAFIGAYAGYYNTTGDQNSFVGSGSGVSNTTGRYNSFVGASAGSANSTGDQNSFIGSYSGFYNKTGSYNSFVGYQAGYTNSTGEQNSYVGVKAGYDNTTGTNNVFLGFQAGVSNTQGNNNVLIGSSSGALITTGSNNIMLGTNAQPASSNLQNAVAIGSNARVALSNAIILGNPDNTSIAVGIGTDSPQFPLDVRGTINLRENGKIKFAHLGNPIRNGTTDKFLTVNEQGETELARYRISIDNVNQWSDKVFDKSYALKPLAEVETHINQHGHLPNVPSAEEVVKEGIDPAKMDAKLLEKIEELTLYSIQQDKRAEQQEDKLQQQQKRIDQLEQLVKQLLEKK
;
A
#
# COMPACT_ATOMS: atom_id res chain seq x y z
N MET A 1 49.67 109.61 11.02
CA MET A 1 50.87 108.78 10.75
C MET A 1 50.42 107.33 10.87
N LYS A 2 50.13 106.68 9.74
CA LYS A 2 51.05 105.78 9.01
C LYS A 2 51.28 104.46 9.76
N HIS A 3 50.68 103.40 9.19
CA HIS A 3 51.14 102.02 9.00
C HIS A 3 52.14 101.42 10.00
N LEU A 4 51.94 100.15 10.41
CA LEU A 4 52.45 98.98 9.66
C LEU A 4 52.23 97.63 10.42
N PHE A 5 51.50 96.72 9.77
CA PHE A 5 51.57 95.24 9.77
C PHE A 5 51.10 94.38 10.97
N THR A 6 49.93 93.78 10.77
CA THR A 6 49.65 92.33 10.75
C THR A 6 50.76 91.35 11.22
N LEU A 7 50.47 90.63 12.31
CA LEU A 7 50.93 89.25 12.54
C LEU A 7 49.80 88.52 13.31
N LEU A 8 48.74 88.09 12.62
CA LEU A 8 48.51 86.71 12.21
C LEU A 8 48.76 85.67 13.33
N PHE A 9 47.65 85.14 13.86
CA PHE A 9 47.46 83.78 14.37
C PHE A 9 48.71 82.90 14.51
N LEU A 10 49.19 82.74 15.74
CA LEU A 10 49.87 81.52 16.17
C LEU A 10 49.26 81.10 17.52
N VAL A 11 48.07 80.50 17.45
CA VAL A 11 47.71 79.49 18.46
C VAL A 11 48.80 78.43 18.31
N PRO A 12 49.53 78.05 19.37
CA PRO A 12 50.41 76.91 19.27
C PRO A 12 49.49 75.73 18.95
N VAL A 13 49.56 75.27 17.70
CA VAL A 13 49.28 73.89 17.38
C VAL A 13 50.18 73.13 18.34
N PHE A 14 49.61 72.65 19.45
CA PHE A 14 50.22 71.54 20.16
C PHE A 14 50.35 70.47 19.08
N CYS A 15 51.54 70.36 18.50
CA CYS A 15 51.98 69.13 17.90
C CYS A 15 51.73 68.10 18.98
N LEU A 16 50.62 67.35 18.87
CA LEU A 16 50.42 66.15 19.65
C LEU A 16 51.57 65.25 19.23
N GLY A 17 52.66 65.30 20.01
CA GLY A 17 53.72 64.31 19.92
C GLY A 17 53.08 62.93 20.02
N GLN A 18 53.72 61.92 19.45
CA GLN A 18 53.31 60.54 19.72
C GLN A 18 53.31 60.33 21.24
N ASN A 19 52.12 60.27 21.85
CA ASN A 19 51.91 60.00 23.27
C ASN A 19 52.09 58.49 23.58
N ASN A 20 53.19 57.93 23.10
CA ASN A 20 53.56 56.55 23.37
C ASN A 20 54.15 56.50 24.78
N TYR A 21 53.31 56.13 25.75
CA TYR A 21 53.65 56.04 27.17
C TYR A 21 53.94 54.59 27.56
N ILE A 22 55.06 54.35 28.26
CA ILE A 22 55.33 53.07 28.93
C ILE A 22 55.33 53.37 30.42
N VAL A 23 54.46 52.72 31.19
CA VAL A 23 54.44 52.85 32.64
C VAL A 23 55.73 52.23 33.20
N THR A 24 56.62 53.07 33.74
CA THR A 24 57.85 52.62 34.42
C THR A 24 57.81 52.86 35.93
N THR A 25 56.74 53.48 36.45
CA THR A 25 56.47 53.71 37.87
C THR A 25 55.08 53.19 38.25
N PRO A 26 54.80 52.86 39.52
CA PRO A 26 53.50 52.40 39.95
C PRO A 26 52.34 53.29 39.47
N ASN A 27 51.36 52.69 38.79
CA ASN A 27 50.16 53.38 38.32
C ASN A 27 49.11 53.59 39.43
N SER A 28 49.34 53.07 40.65
CA SER A 28 48.45 53.14 41.81
C SER A 28 49.27 53.27 43.10
N THR A 29 48.64 53.77 44.17
CA THR A 29 49.22 53.80 45.53
C THR A 29 49.29 52.40 46.17
N THR A 30 48.50 51.44 45.67
CA THR A 30 48.56 50.01 46.02
C THR A 30 48.60 49.17 44.74
N PRO A 31 49.70 49.23 43.98
CA PRO A 31 49.79 48.62 42.66
C PRO A 31 49.80 47.08 42.77
N GLY A 32 49.09 46.40 41.88
CA GLY A 32 49.27 44.96 41.70
C GLY A 32 50.63 44.62 41.08
N VAL A 33 51.05 43.35 41.17
CA VAL A 33 52.37 42.90 40.71
C VAL A 33 52.31 42.31 39.29
N ASN A 34 53.45 42.36 38.58
CA ASN A 34 53.64 41.73 37.27
C ASN A 34 52.67 42.21 36.17
N ASN A 35 52.36 43.51 36.16
CA ASN A 35 51.55 44.12 35.11
C ASN A 35 52.46 44.76 34.02
N VAL A 36 52.05 44.65 32.76
CA VAL A 36 52.63 45.39 31.62
C VAL A 36 51.58 46.40 31.16
N ILE A 37 51.90 47.70 31.20
CA ILE A 37 50.96 48.77 30.85
C ILE A 37 51.64 49.74 29.90
N VAL A 38 51.16 49.80 28.66
CA VAL A 38 51.75 50.58 27.58
C VAL A 38 50.64 51.29 26.81
N GLY A 39 50.77 52.60 26.61
CA GLY A 39 49.85 53.44 25.86
C GLY A 39 49.12 54.48 26.73
N PRO A 40 48.53 55.51 26.10
CA PRO A 40 47.82 56.56 26.82
C PRO A 40 46.56 56.00 27.51
N ASN A 41 46.33 56.39 28.77
CA ASN A 41 45.20 55.96 29.61
C ASN A 41 45.05 54.43 29.76
N ALA A 42 46.11 53.66 29.51
CA ALA A 42 46.11 52.22 29.75
C ALA A 42 46.16 51.96 31.27
N GLY A 43 45.29 51.05 31.75
CA GLY A 43 45.16 50.72 33.18
C GLY A 43 44.50 51.82 34.03
N ASN A 44 44.10 51.45 35.25
CA ASN A 44 43.44 52.36 36.20
C ASN A 44 44.41 52.91 37.25
N ALA A 45 44.18 54.15 37.71
CA ALA A 45 44.96 54.81 38.76
C ALA A 45 44.83 54.18 40.16
N THR A 46 43.85 53.30 40.38
CA THR A 46 43.62 52.56 41.64
C THR A 46 43.73 51.05 41.45
N MET A 47 44.37 50.59 40.36
CA MET A 47 44.46 49.17 40.05
C MET A 47 45.32 48.41 41.07
N SER A 48 44.74 47.38 41.71
CA SER A 48 45.41 46.43 42.59
C SER A 48 45.51 45.02 42.00
N GLY A 49 44.90 44.78 40.84
CA GLY A 49 44.97 43.51 40.11
C GLY A 49 46.37 43.21 39.56
N SER A 50 46.74 41.93 39.52
CA SER A 50 48.07 41.44 39.12
C SER A 50 48.05 40.67 37.80
N PHE A 51 49.21 40.51 37.15
CA PHE A 51 49.41 39.71 35.94
C PHE A 51 48.65 40.19 34.70
N ASN A 52 48.36 41.49 34.57
CA ASN A 52 47.68 42.05 33.40
C ASN A 52 48.68 42.56 32.34
N SER A 53 48.35 42.41 31.05
CA SER A 53 49.12 42.94 29.93
C SER A 53 48.23 43.86 29.08
N PHE A 54 48.39 45.17 29.22
CA PHE A 54 47.64 46.21 28.51
C PHE A 54 48.55 46.96 27.53
N LEU A 55 48.19 46.92 26.25
CA LEU A 55 48.95 47.53 25.17
C LEU A 55 48.03 48.33 24.24
N GLY A 56 48.16 49.65 24.27
CA GLY A 56 47.45 50.61 23.40
C GLY A 56 46.64 51.65 24.18
N GLY A 57 45.77 52.40 23.48
CA GLY A 57 45.06 53.54 24.06
C GLY A 57 43.75 53.17 24.75
N ASP A 58 43.50 53.75 25.94
CA ASP A 58 42.27 53.55 26.74
C ASP A 58 41.98 52.07 27.08
N VAL A 59 43.04 51.25 27.15
CA VAL A 59 42.94 49.81 27.38
C VAL A 59 42.83 49.49 28.87
N GLY A 60 41.81 48.74 29.28
CA GLY A 60 41.64 48.31 30.68
C GLY A 60 41.50 49.47 31.69
N GLN A 61 41.06 50.64 31.25
CA GLN A 61 41.06 51.89 32.03
C GLN A 61 40.31 51.80 33.37
N ASN A 62 39.26 50.98 33.46
CA ASN A 62 38.46 50.82 34.68
C ASN A 62 38.84 49.59 35.52
N ASN A 63 39.96 48.91 35.22
CA ASN A 63 40.36 47.72 35.95
C ASN A 63 40.85 48.03 37.36
N THR A 64 40.07 47.59 38.35
CA THR A 64 40.37 47.76 39.78
C THR A 64 41.09 46.53 40.32
N THR A 65 40.42 45.38 40.35
CA THR A 65 40.93 44.15 40.98
C THR A 65 41.05 42.96 40.02
N GLY A 66 40.79 43.15 38.72
CA GLY A 66 40.85 42.08 37.73
C GLY A 66 42.29 41.59 37.50
N ILE A 67 42.46 40.28 37.33
CA ILE A 67 43.77 39.64 37.19
C ILE A 67 43.91 38.86 35.89
N GLN A 68 45.15 38.62 35.46
CA GLN A 68 45.49 37.75 34.31
C GLN A 68 44.84 38.15 32.98
N ASN A 69 44.57 39.44 32.76
CA ASN A 69 43.96 39.90 31.50
C ASN A 69 45.03 40.30 30.48
N THR A 70 44.84 39.95 29.21
CA THR A 70 45.66 40.40 28.07
C THR A 70 44.81 41.24 27.14
N PHE A 71 45.04 42.56 27.09
CA PHE A 71 44.29 43.50 26.26
C PHE A 71 45.21 44.26 25.30
N VAL A 72 44.90 44.23 24.00
CA VAL A 72 45.76 44.84 22.97
C VAL A 72 44.92 45.59 21.92
N GLY A 73 45.17 46.90 21.75
CA GLY A 73 44.56 47.73 20.71
C GLY A 73 44.01 49.07 21.23
N TYR A 74 42.79 49.45 20.87
CA TYR A 74 42.17 50.72 21.28
C TYR A 74 40.82 50.50 21.95
N GLN A 75 40.61 51.09 23.14
CA GLN A 75 39.40 50.95 23.97
C GLN A 75 39.04 49.48 24.31
N VAL A 76 40.06 48.63 24.41
CA VAL A 76 39.89 47.21 24.67
C VAL A 76 39.66 46.97 26.15
N GLY A 77 38.58 46.25 26.50
CA GLY A 77 38.24 45.94 27.89
C GLY A 77 38.11 47.17 28.79
N GLN A 78 37.79 48.35 28.23
CA GLN A 78 37.85 49.64 28.93
C GLN A 78 37.05 49.62 30.25
N ASN A 79 35.86 49.01 30.24
CA ASN A 79 34.99 48.94 31.42
C ASN A 79 35.25 47.74 32.34
N ASN A 80 36.30 46.94 32.10
CA ASN A 80 36.59 45.76 32.91
C ASN A 80 37.03 46.17 34.30
N THR A 81 36.14 46.01 35.30
CA THR A 81 36.40 46.39 36.69
C THR A 81 37.03 45.28 37.51
N LYS A 82 36.51 44.05 37.38
CA LYS A 82 36.89 42.88 38.20
C LYS A 82 37.02 41.57 37.40
N GLY A 83 36.78 41.60 36.09
CA GLY A 83 36.85 40.40 35.26
C GLY A 83 38.29 39.86 35.18
N ASN A 84 38.40 38.53 35.17
CA ASN A 84 39.67 37.82 35.24
C ASN A 84 39.92 36.98 33.99
N SER A 85 41.20 36.75 33.71
CA SER A 85 41.65 35.78 32.69
C SER A 85 41.04 36.03 31.30
N ASN A 86 40.82 37.29 30.93
CA ASN A 86 40.28 37.67 29.63
C ASN A 86 41.41 37.97 28.62
N SER A 87 41.24 37.60 27.36
CA SER A 87 42.17 37.88 26.26
C SER A 87 41.47 38.66 25.15
N PHE A 88 41.65 39.97 25.09
CA PHE A 88 40.98 40.85 24.13
C PHE A 88 41.97 41.54 23.18
N VAL A 89 41.70 41.51 21.87
CA VAL A 89 42.57 42.08 20.85
C VAL A 89 41.73 42.77 19.76
N GLY A 90 41.99 44.05 19.48
CA GLY A 90 41.33 44.80 18.41
C GLY A 90 40.92 46.22 18.81
N VAL A 91 39.84 46.73 18.21
CA VAL A 91 39.24 48.02 18.57
C VAL A 91 37.90 47.74 19.23
N ASN A 92 37.68 48.29 20.43
CA ASN A 92 36.47 48.08 21.24
C ASN A 92 36.16 46.61 21.60
N ALA A 93 37.15 45.72 21.50
CA ALA A 93 36.97 44.32 21.89
C ALA A 93 36.67 44.24 23.40
N GLY A 94 35.53 43.65 23.76
CA GLY A 94 35.07 43.55 25.16
C GLY A 94 34.88 44.89 25.88
N LEU A 95 34.65 46.00 25.16
CA LEU A 95 34.62 47.36 25.73
C LEU A 95 33.74 47.47 26.98
N ASN A 96 32.53 46.89 26.96
CA ASN A 96 31.59 46.95 28.08
C ASN A 96 31.77 45.85 29.13
N ASN A 97 32.77 44.96 29.01
CA ASN A 97 32.95 43.87 29.97
C ASN A 97 33.20 44.47 31.34
N THR A 98 32.36 44.18 32.34
CA THR A 98 32.51 44.75 33.70
C THR A 98 33.14 43.75 34.65
N ILE A 99 32.59 42.54 34.72
CA ILE A 99 33.02 41.47 35.64
C ILE A 99 33.15 40.10 34.95
N GLY A 100 32.79 39.99 33.67
CA GLY A 100 32.90 38.76 32.91
C GLY A 100 34.33 38.23 32.88
N SER A 101 34.49 36.92 33.03
CA SER A 101 35.81 36.26 33.13
C SER A 101 35.97 35.17 32.08
N TYR A 102 37.22 34.78 31.82
CA TYR A 102 37.57 33.71 30.87
C TYR A 102 37.07 33.94 29.44
N ASN A 103 36.98 35.19 29.00
CA ASN A 103 36.56 35.52 27.65
C ASN A 103 37.75 35.75 26.71
N SER A 104 37.63 35.33 25.45
CA SER A 104 38.62 35.56 24.38
C SER A 104 37.98 36.30 23.21
N PHE A 105 38.26 37.60 23.05
CA PHE A 105 37.64 38.45 22.02
C PHE A 105 38.69 39.01 21.06
N VAL A 106 38.58 38.68 19.76
CA VAL A 106 39.54 39.09 18.75
C VAL A 106 38.82 39.70 17.54
N GLY A 107 39.05 40.98 17.29
CA GLY A 107 38.45 41.72 16.17
C GLY A 107 37.78 43.03 16.59
N VAL A 108 37.41 43.84 15.61
CA VAL A 108 36.72 45.11 15.86
C VAL A 108 35.32 44.84 16.43
N ASN A 109 35.03 45.43 17.59
CA ASN A 109 33.79 45.27 18.35
C ASN A 109 33.43 43.82 18.73
N ALA A 110 34.40 42.90 18.75
CA ALA A 110 34.16 41.53 19.21
C ALA A 110 33.75 41.57 20.70
N GLY A 111 32.56 41.04 21.02
CA GLY A 111 32.01 41.05 22.38
C GLY A 111 31.79 42.45 22.98
N LEU A 112 31.61 43.49 22.16
CA LEU A 112 31.49 44.88 22.62
C LEU A 112 30.43 45.06 23.71
N GLY A 113 29.28 44.42 23.59
CA GLY A 113 28.17 44.51 24.54
C GLY A 113 28.35 43.69 25.82
N ASN A 114 29.38 42.83 25.92
CA ASN A 114 29.49 41.86 27.01
C ASN A 114 29.59 42.62 28.32
N THR A 115 28.66 42.45 29.26
CA THR A 115 28.71 43.12 30.57
C THR A 115 29.20 42.16 31.64
N THR A 116 28.56 41.00 31.77
CA THR A 116 28.87 40.00 32.82
C THR A 116 29.07 38.59 32.27
N GLY A 117 28.86 38.38 30.96
CA GLY A 117 29.05 37.07 30.31
C GLY A 117 30.48 36.53 30.48
N SER A 118 30.60 35.23 30.72
CA SER A 118 31.87 34.54 30.97
C SER A 118 32.04 33.33 30.05
N ASN A 119 33.28 32.85 29.90
CA ASN A 119 33.64 31.70 29.05
C ASN A 119 33.28 31.85 27.57
N ASN A 120 33.27 33.08 27.03
CA ASN A 120 32.93 33.31 25.63
C ASN A 120 34.18 33.45 24.76
N SER A 121 34.17 32.88 23.55
CA SER A 121 35.23 33.03 22.55
C SER A 121 34.67 33.66 21.27
N PHE A 122 34.93 34.95 21.05
CA PHE A 122 34.45 35.71 19.88
C PHE A 122 35.60 36.15 18.98
N ILE A 123 35.60 35.70 17.73
CA ILE A 123 36.67 35.97 16.76
C ILE A 123 36.05 36.47 15.45
N GLY A 124 36.33 37.72 15.10
CA GLY A 124 35.80 38.36 13.89
C GLY A 124 35.19 39.73 14.19
N VAL A 125 35.04 40.54 13.15
CA VAL A 125 34.41 41.86 13.26
C VAL A 125 32.94 41.70 13.65
N ASN A 126 32.54 42.38 14.72
CA ASN A 126 31.20 42.34 15.33
C ASN A 126 30.74 40.93 15.76
N ALA A 127 31.65 39.98 15.98
CA ALA A 127 31.30 38.68 16.54
C ALA A 127 30.79 38.85 17.99
N GLY A 128 29.60 38.35 18.29
CA GLY A 128 28.98 38.48 19.61
C GLY A 128 28.75 39.92 20.08
N LEU A 129 28.61 40.88 19.15
CA LEU A 129 28.54 42.32 19.45
C LEU A 129 27.48 42.67 20.51
N GLY A 130 26.30 42.06 20.44
CA GLY A 130 25.19 42.30 21.36
C GLY A 130 25.25 41.50 22.66
N ASN A 131 26.23 40.58 22.86
CA ASN A 131 26.22 39.65 24.00
C ASN A 131 26.25 40.48 25.27
N THR A 132 25.30 40.35 26.17
CA THR A 132 25.30 41.11 27.44
C THR A 132 25.70 40.19 28.59
N THR A 133 24.90 39.16 28.85
CA THR A 133 25.10 38.24 29.97
C THR A 133 25.28 36.78 29.53
N GLY A 134 25.21 36.49 28.23
CA GLY A 134 25.36 35.12 27.70
C GLY A 134 26.72 34.51 28.02
N THR A 135 26.74 33.21 28.30
CA THR A 135 27.94 32.45 28.69
C THR A 135 28.19 31.26 27.78
N ASP A 136 29.44 30.80 27.78
CA ASP A 136 29.86 29.55 27.12
C ASP A 136 29.57 29.55 25.60
N ASN A 137 29.68 30.72 24.96
CA ASN A 137 29.45 30.87 23.53
C ASN A 137 30.77 30.94 22.74
N ALA A 138 30.83 30.27 21.60
CA ALA A 138 31.95 30.32 20.66
C ALA A 138 31.49 30.87 19.30
N PHE A 139 31.83 32.12 18.97
CA PHE A 139 31.44 32.77 17.72
C PHE A 139 32.67 33.12 16.89
N VAL A 140 32.79 32.54 15.70
CA VAL A 140 33.91 32.76 14.78
C VAL A 140 33.40 33.15 13.41
N GLY A 141 33.72 34.35 12.95
CA GLY A 141 33.33 34.89 11.66
C GLY A 141 32.80 36.31 11.71
N TYR A 142 32.72 36.96 10.56
CA TYR A 142 32.13 38.29 10.42
C TYR A 142 30.66 38.28 10.85
N GLN A 143 30.30 39.09 11.85
CA GLN A 143 28.95 39.21 12.41
C GLN A 143 28.36 37.88 12.93
N SER A 144 29.19 36.91 13.31
CA SER A 144 28.72 35.66 13.91
C SER A 144 28.10 35.93 15.28
N GLY A 145 26.86 35.48 15.50
CA GLY A 145 26.11 35.71 16.74
C GLY A 145 25.90 37.19 17.09
N GLN A 146 25.86 38.10 16.10
CA GLN A 146 25.90 39.54 16.35
C GLN A 146 24.81 40.02 17.34
N ALA A 147 23.58 39.51 17.22
CA ALA A 147 22.46 39.93 18.07
C ALA A 147 22.32 39.15 19.39
N ASN A 148 23.24 38.21 19.71
CA ASN A 148 23.11 37.39 20.93
C ASN A 148 23.06 38.31 22.12
N THR A 149 22.05 38.24 22.99
CA THR A 149 21.94 39.08 24.19
C THR A 149 22.20 38.26 25.44
N THR A 150 21.43 37.18 25.64
CA THR A 150 21.51 36.33 26.83
C THR A 150 21.63 34.83 26.50
N GLY A 151 21.65 34.46 25.21
CA GLY A 151 21.77 33.07 24.78
C GLY A 151 23.08 32.42 25.28
N ILE A 152 23.01 31.14 25.63
CA ILE A 152 24.12 30.38 26.21
C ILE A 152 24.46 29.12 25.40
N ASN A 153 25.67 28.61 25.57
CA ASN A 153 26.12 27.34 24.97
C ASN A 153 25.93 27.29 23.45
N ASN A 154 26.13 28.42 22.75
CA ASN A 154 26.03 28.47 21.30
C ASN A 154 27.40 28.41 20.62
N SER A 155 27.48 27.71 19.50
CA SER A 155 28.71 27.51 18.72
C SER A 155 28.47 27.93 17.27
N PHE A 156 28.87 29.13 16.89
CA PHE A 156 28.60 29.72 15.56
C PHE A 156 29.90 29.96 14.77
N PHE A 157 30.08 29.22 13.69
CA PHE A 157 31.26 29.25 12.84
C PHE A 157 30.87 29.61 11.40
N GLY A 158 31.19 30.83 10.97
CA GLY A 158 30.90 31.32 9.62
C GLY A 158 30.45 32.77 9.60
N SER A 159 30.50 33.40 8.42
CA SER A 159 29.98 34.75 8.24
C SER A 159 28.47 34.75 8.45
N ARG A 160 27.99 35.59 9.37
CA ARG A 160 26.57 35.73 9.76
C ARG A 160 25.90 34.43 10.24
N ALA A 161 26.68 33.48 10.74
CA ALA A 161 26.11 32.33 11.44
C ALA A 161 25.40 32.82 12.72
N GLY A 162 24.13 32.44 12.92
CA GLY A 162 23.34 32.88 14.08
C GLY A 162 23.17 34.39 14.23
N TYR A 163 23.23 35.16 13.13
CA TYR A 163 23.28 36.62 13.13
C TYR A 163 22.21 37.28 14.04
N SER A 164 20.96 36.80 13.96
CA SER A 164 19.81 37.34 14.68
C SER A 164 19.51 36.63 16.01
N ASN A 165 20.36 35.70 16.47
CA ASN A 165 20.11 34.95 17.71
C ASN A 165 20.06 35.92 18.86
N THR A 166 18.94 36.03 19.59
CA THR A 166 18.82 36.97 20.72
C THR A 166 18.96 36.22 22.04
N THR A 167 18.12 35.20 22.27
CA THR A 167 18.09 34.42 23.51
C THR A 167 18.18 32.91 23.27
N GLY A 168 18.22 32.47 22.01
CA GLY A 168 18.38 31.06 21.64
C GLY A 168 19.65 30.46 22.24
N SER A 169 19.55 29.21 22.71
CA SER A 169 20.60 28.51 23.45
C SER A 169 20.81 27.10 22.92
N TYR A 170 22.00 26.53 23.18
CA TYR A 170 22.39 25.18 22.75
C TYR A 170 22.38 24.96 21.23
N ASN A 171 22.68 26.02 20.46
CA ASN A 171 22.69 25.93 19.00
C ASN A 171 24.12 25.78 18.44
N VAL A 172 24.28 24.94 17.42
CA VAL A 172 25.53 24.76 16.67
C VAL A 172 25.29 25.18 15.22
N PHE A 173 25.84 26.30 14.78
CA PHE A 173 25.69 26.79 13.40
C PHE A 173 27.04 26.87 12.72
N ALA A 174 27.28 26.08 11.69
CA ALA A 174 28.54 26.03 10.96
C ALA A 174 28.31 26.23 9.46
N GLY A 175 28.64 27.41 8.94
CA GLY A 175 28.45 27.78 7.55
C GLY A 175 28.06 29.25 7.37
N ILE A 176 28.21 29.77 6.16
CA ILE A 176 27.77 31.14 5.83
C ILE A 176 26.24 31.20 5.95
N ASN A 177 25.73 32.14 6.74
CA ASN A 177 24.29 32.31 7.03
C ASN A 177 23.60 31.07 7.63
N ALA A 178 24.33 30.12 8.24
CA ALA A 178 23.71 29.02 8.96
C ALA A 178 22.93 29.58 10.17
N GLY A 179 21.64 29.24 10.28
CA GLY A 179 20.76 29.74 11.35
C GLY A 179 20.65 31.27 11.43
N ARG A 180 20.85 32.00 10.31
CA ARG A 180 20.98 33.47 10.29
C ARG A 180 19.85 34.19 11.04
N ASP A 181 18.61 33.78 10.83
CA ASP A 181 17.43 34.45 11.40
C ASP A 181 16.90 33.77 12.68
N ASN A 182 17.67 32.83 13.27
CA ASN A 182 17.33 32.22 14.56
C ASN A 182 17.22 33.32 15.58
N THR A 183 16.09 33.48 16.26
CA THR A 183 15.91 34.51 17.29
C THR A 183 15.93 33.86 18.68
N THR A 184 14.99 32.96 18.92
CA THR A 184 14.78 32.30 20.22
C THR A 184 14.89 30.78 20.14
N GLY A 185 14.98 30.19 18.94
CA GLY A 185 15.07 28.75 18.74
C GLY A 185 16.26 28.12 19.46
N THR A 186 16.05 26.93 20.02
CA THR A 186 17.02 26.22 20.87
C THR A 186 17.36 24.83 20.34
N SER A 187 18.53 24.32 20.73
CA SER A 187 18.95 22.94 20.47
C SER A 187 19.00 22.58 18.98
N ASN A 188 19.34 23.55 18.12
CA ASN A 188 19.46 23.31 16.68
C ASN A 188 20.92 23.09 16.26
N SER A 189 21.16 22.15 15.35
CA SER A 189 22.47 21.89 14.75
C SER A 189 22.39 22.08 13.24
N PHE A 190 22.92 23.19 12.72
CA PHE A 190 22.91 23.53 11.30
C PHE A 190 24.33 23.58 10.74
N VAL A 191 24.64 22.70 9.80
CA VAL A 191 25.96 22.59 9.18
C VAL A 191 25.82 22.67 7.66
N GLY A 192 26.32 23.75 7.07
CA GLY A 192 26.24 24.03 5.64
C GLY A 192 25.88 25.49 5.36
N SER A 193 26.23 25.97 4.16
CA SER A 193 25.86 27.31 3.74
C SER A 193 24.33 27.46 3.67
N GLY A 194 23.78 28.41 4.41
CA GLY A 194 22.35 28.67 4.48
C GLY A 194 21.51 27.57 5.16
N ALA A 195 22.13 26.58 5.82
CA ALA A 195 21.37 25.57 6.55
C ALA A 195 20.51 26.25 7.64
N GLY A 196 19.20 26.01 7.63
CA GLY A 196 18.25 26.62 8.57
C GLY A 196 18.22 28.16 8.58
N ALA A 197 18.60 28.83 7.47
CA ALA A 197 18.82 30.28 7.47
C ALA A 197 17.63 31.12 7.96
N PHE A 198 16.40 30.67 7.72
CA PHE A 198 15.17 31.34 8.14
C PHE A 198 14.52 30.74 9.39
N ASN A 199 15.19 29.86 10.14
CA ASN A 199 14.69 29.35 11.42
C ASN A 199 14.50 30.51 12.35
N THR A 200 13.29 30.81 12.83
CA THR A 200 13.05 31.94 13.73
C THR A 200 12.94 31.44 15.17
N THR A 201 12.05 30.46 15.40
CA THR A 201 11.76 29.89 16.72
C THR A 201 11.74 28.36 16.72
N GLY A 202 12.08 27.70 15.62
CA GLY A 202 12.12 26.24 15.55
C GLY A 202 13.17 25.65 16.49
N GLU A 203 12.89 24.44 17.01
CA GLU A 203 13.70 23.79 18.05
C GLU A 203 14.04 22.34 17.68
N ASN A 204 15.15 21.83 18.23
CA ASN A 204 15.57 20.44 18.09
C ASN A 204 15.72 19.97 16.64
N ASN A 205 16.17 20.86 15.75
CA ASN A 205 16.39 20.53 14.35
C ASN A 205 17.87 20.24 14.06
N SER A 206 18.14 19.23 13.24
CA SER A 206 19.49 18.87 12.80
C SER A 206 19.56 18.92 11.27
N PHE A 207 20.18 19.96 10.72
CA PHE A 207 20.31 20.17 9.26
C PHE A 207 21.76 20.11 8.83
N VAL A 208 22.09 19.22 7.91
CA VAL A 208 23.45 19.03 7.40
C VAL A 208 23.40 19.02 5.87
N GLY A 209 23.99 20.05 5.26
CA GLY A 209 24.01 20.25 3.81
C GLY A 209 23.73 21.71 3.42
N SER A 210 24.24 22.13 2.27
CA SER A 210 23.96 23.47 1.75
C SER A 210 22.46 23.63 1.47
N GLY A 211 21.84 24.65 2.06
CA GLY A 211 20.40 24.92 1.95
C GLY A 211 19.48 23.90 2.61
N ALA A 212 19.99 22.97 3.42
CA ALA A 212 19.15 22.04 4.17
C ALA A 212 18.23 22.80 5.15
N GLY A 213 16.93 22.55 5.09
CA GLY A 213 15.94 23.23 5.93
C GLY A 213 15.91 24.76 5.77
N TYR A 214 16.32 25.30 4.62
CA TYR A 214 16.54 26.75 4.40
C TYR A 214 15.38 27.64 4.90
N ARG A 215 14.12 27.24 4.64
CA ARG A 215 12.90 27.95 5.05
C ARG A 215 12.19 27.38 6.27
N ASN A 216 12.85 26.54 7.09
CA ASN A 216 12.30 26.21 8.40
C ASN A 216 12.09 27.49 9.19
N THR A 217 10.87 27.83 9.59
CA THR A 217 10.59 29.01 10.42
C THR A 217 10.33 28.58 11.85
N THR A 218 9.35 27.68 12.03
CA THR A 218 8.88 27.21 13.35
C THR A 218 8.85 25.69 13.49
N GLY A 219 9.29 24.93 12.47
CA GLY A 219 9.31 23.48 12.52
C GLY A 219 10.21 22.94 13.62
N VAL A 220 9.82 21.78 14.16
CA VAL A 220 10.43 21.16 15.35
C VAL A 220 10.76 19.70 15.08
N ASN A 221 11.86 19.21 15.68
CA ASN A 221 12.28 17.81 15.61
C ASN A 221 12.53 17.30 14.18
N ASN A 222 13.07 18.15 13.29
CA ASN A 222 13.39 17.73 11.93
C ASN A 222 14.87 17.37 11.78
N SER A 223 15.16 16.29 11.06
CA SER A 223 16.52 15.83 10.73
C SER A 223 16.71 15.80 9.23
N PHE A 224 17.44 16.76 8.67
CA PHE A 224 17.70 16.86 7.23
C PHE A 224 19.19 16.69 6.92
N LEU A 225 19.51 15.75 6.03
CA LEU A 225 20.87 15.44 5.60
C LEU A 225 20.93 15.40 4.07
N GLY A 226 21.58 16.39 3.46
CA GLY A 226 21.77 16.46 2.00
C GLY A 226 21.65 17.87 1.46
N TYR A 227 22.13 18.06 0.22
CA TYR A 227 21.94 19.32 -0.50
C TYR A 227 20.45 19.62 -0.67
N GLN A 228 20.00 20.77 -0.15
CA GLN A 228 18.63 21.24 -0.26
C GLN A 228 17.54 20.27 0.28
N ALA A 229 17.89 19.34 1.17
CA ALA A 229 16.90 18.50 1.84
C ALA A 229 15.95 19.36 2.70
N GLY A 230 14.63 19.16 2.55
CA GLY A 230 13.61 19.89 3.30
C GLY A 230 13.62 21.42 3.12
N THR A 231 14.13 21.93 1.99
CA THR A 231 14.35 23.38 1.77
C THR A 231 13.14 24.25 2.11
N ASN A 232 11.92 23.85 1.74
CA ASN A 232 10.71 24.63 1.95
C ASN A 232 9.92 24.26 3.22
N ASN A 233 10.45 23.39 4.09
CA ASN A 233 9.75 22.95 5.31
C ASN A 233 9.57 24.12 6.25
N SER A 234 8.39 24.76 6.28
CA SER A 234 8.16 25.97 7.09
C SER A 234 7.76 25.64 8.52
N GLU A 235 6.80 24.71 8.68
CA GLU A 235 6.18 24.36 9.97
C GLU A 235 6.16 22.85 10.23
N GLY A 236 6.50 22.03 9.23
CA GLY A 236 6.52 20.58 9.35
C GLY A 236 7.37 20.09 10.52
N ARG A 237 6.93 19.00 11.15
CA ARG A 237 7.52 18.47 12.39
C ARG A 237 7.86 16.99 12.25
N HIS A 238 8.85 16.53 13.01
CA HIS A 238 9.22 15.12 13.09
C HIS A 238 9.55 14.49 11.73
N ASN A 239 10.12 15.28 10.80
CA ASN A 239 10.50 14.77 9.49
C ASN A 239 11.98 14.37 9.46
N ALA A 240 12.29 13.25 8.82
CA ALA A 240 13.64 12.77 8.59
C ALA A 240 13.91 12.67 7.08
N PHE A 241 14.69 13.59 6.52
CA PHE A 241 14.99 13.64 5.09
C PHE A 241 16.47 13.43 4.84
N ILE A 242 16.83 12.38 4.12
CA ILE A 242 18.21 11.97 3.84
C ILE A 242 18.37 11.81 2.33
N GLY A 243 19.20 12.66 1.72
CA GLY A 243 19.47 12.69 0.29
C GLY A 243 19.29 14.08 -0.31
N ALA A 244 19.93 14.31 -1.46
CA ALA A 244 19.76 15.57 -2.18
C ALA A 244 18.29 15.77 -2.57
N TYR A 245 17.75 16.95 -2.29
CA TYR A 245 16.36 17.33 -2.56
C TYR A 245 15.27 16.48 -1.88
N ALA A 246 15.61 15.58 -0.95
CA ALA A 246 14.60 14.81 -0.22
C ALA A 246 13.63 15.76 0.50
N GLY A 247 12.33 15.60 0.26
CA GLY A 247 11.28 16.47 0.82
C GLY A 247 11.41 17.96 0.46
N TYR A 248 12.01 18.32 -0.69
CA TYR A 248 12.31 19.71 -1.05
C TYR A 248 11.14 20.69 -0.91
N TYR A 249 9.93 20.29 -1.35
CA TYR A 249 8.72 21.11 -1.29
C TYR A 249 7.84 20.88 -0.05
N ASN A 250 8.31 20.11 0.96
CA ASN A 250 7.54 19.90 2.19
C ASN A 250 7.29 21.25 2.82
N THR A 251 6.04 21.62 3.13
CA THR A 251 5.72 22.90 3.79
C THR A 251 5.29 22.64 5.23
N THR A 252 4.21 21.89 5.39
CA THR A 252 3.58 21.57 6.70
C THR A 252 3.47 20.08 6.98
N GLY A 253 3.82 19.21 6.02
CA GLY A 253 3.79 17.77 6.22
C GLY A 253 4.62 17.33 7.42
N ASP A 254 4.09 16.42 8.22
CA ASP A 254 4.68 15.92 9.46
C ASP A 254 4.87 14.40 9.46
N GLN A 255 5.81 13.95 10.29
CA GLN A 255 6.11 12.53 10.50
C GLN A 255 6.48 11.78 9.22
N ASN A 256 7.17 12.44 8.29
CA ASN A 256 7.65 11.82 7.06
C ASN A 256 9.11 11.38 7.18
N SER A 257 9.42 10.19 6.67
CA SER A 257 10.78 9.66 6.58
C SER A 257 11.14 9.41 5.12
N PHE A 258 11.97 10.27 4.53
CA PHE A 258 12.39 10.18 3.14
C PHE A 258 13.89 9.91 3.05
N VAL A 259 14.27 8.79 2.44
CA VAL A 259 15.65 8.34 2.31
C VAL A 259 15.94 8.03 0.84
N GLY A 260 16.77 8.85 0.20
CA GLY A 260 17.14 8.76 -1.19
C GLY A 260 17.07 10.11 -1.90
N SER A 261 17.92 10.31 -2.91
CA SER A 261 17.88 11.54 -3.72
C SER A 261 16.51 11.70 -4.38
N GLY A 262 15.89 12.87 -4.24
CA GLY A 262 14.58 13.18 -4.82
C GLY A 262 13.39 12.44 -4.20
N SER A 263 13.58 11.71 -3.09
CA SER A 263 12.47 11.03 -2.42
C SER A 263 11.48 12.05 -1.84
N GLY A 264 10.18 11.85 -2.10
CA GLY A 264 9.12 12.75 -1.63
C GLY A 264 9.28 14.22 -2.05
N VAL A 265 9.96 14.51 -3.17
CA VAL A 265 10.34 15.88 -3.57
C VAL A 265 9.16 16.86 -3.55
N SER A 266 8.00 16.43 -4.05
CA SER A 266 6.80 17.24 -4.18
C SER A 266 5.87 17.17 -2.97
N ASN A 267 6.24 16.49 -1.88
CA ASN A 267 5.39 16.43 -0.68
C ASN A 267 5.18 17.84 -0.19
N THR A 268 3.93 18.28 -0.02
CA THR A 268 3.64 19.62 0.51
C THR A 268 3.06 19.51 1.91
N THR A 269 1.98 18.74 2.04
CA THR A 269 1.21 18.58 3.28
C THR A 269 1.02 17.13 3.70
N GLY A 270 1.43 16.17 2.85
CA GLY A 270 1.29 14.73 3.13
C GLY A 270 2.03 14.32 4.40
N ARG A 271 1.45 13.36 5.14
CA ARG A 271 1.85 12.98 6.49
C ARG A 271 2.08 11.48 6.62
N TYR A 272 2.90 11.09 7.59
CA TYR A 272 3.15 9.68 7.92
C TYR A 272 3.66 8.84 6.73
N ASN A 273 4.38 9.47 5.80
CA ASN A 273 4.92 8.76 4.64
C ASN A 273 6.35 8.27 4.90
N SER A 274 6.64 7.04 4.50
CA SER A 274 7.98 6.43 4.58
C SER A 274 8.46 6.05 3.19
N PHE A 275 9.37 6.84 2.61
CA PHE A 275 9.91 6.62 1.27
C PHE A 275 11.39 6.29 1.34
N VAL A 276 11.79 5.14 0.80
CA VAL A 276 13.16 4.64 0.80
C VAL A 276 13.54 4.24 -0.63
N GLY A 277 14.42 5.00 -1.27
CA GLY A 277 14.85 4.80 -2.65
C GLY A 277 14.96 6.12 -3.41
N ALA A 278 15.78 6.13 -4.47
CA ALA A 278 15.88 7.30 -5.33
C ALA A 278 14.52 7.60 -5.98
N SER A 279 14.04 8.83 -5.82
CA SER A 279 12.76 9.31 -6.34
C SER A 279 11.53 8.49 -5.91
N ALA A 280 11.60 7.73 -4.82
CA ALA A 280 10.43 7.07 -4.25
C ALA A 280 9.40 8.14 -3.82
N GLY A 281 8.14 7.97 -4.24
CA GLY A 281 7.06 8.92 -3.95
C GLY A 281 7.31 10.35 -4.43
N SER A 282 8.14 10.56 -5.46
CA SER A 282 8.59 11.90 -5.90
C SER A 282 7.44 12.89 -6.12
N ALA A 283 6.34 12.45 -6.73
CA ALA A 283 5.17 13.29 -7.03
C ALA A 283 4.13 13.37 -5.89
N ASN A 284 4.35 12.74 -4.74
CA ASN A 284 3.39 12.77 -3.62
C ASN A 284 3.21 14.20 -3.18
N SER A 285 2.02 14.78 -3.33
CA SER A 285 1.74 16.15 -2.91
C SER A 285 1.03 16.18 -1.57
N THR A 286 0.00 15.34 -1.40
CA THR A 286 -0.88 15.32 -0.23
C THR A 286 -1.29 13.90 0.21
N GLY A 287 -0.76 12.85 -0.42
CA GLY A 287 -1.06 11.48 0.00
C GLY A 287 -0.49 11.21 1.39
N ASP A 288 -1.29 10.55 2.24
CA ASP A 288 -0.96 10.23 3.63
C ASP A 288 -0.71 8.72 3.80
N GLN A 289 0.10 8.36 4.80
CA GLN A 289 0.31 6.98 5.24
C GLN A 289 0.77 6.01 4.14
N ASN A 290 1.65 6.48 3.26
CA ASN A 290 2.25 5.63 2.23
C ASN A 290 3.63 5.10 2.64
N SER A 291 3.92 3.85 2.32
CA SER A 291 5.22 3.22 2.53
C SER A 291 5.79 2.74 1.19
N PHE A 292 6.79 3.44 0.65
CA PHE A 292 7.39 3.15 -0.65
C PHE A 292 8.86 2.76 -0.47
N ILE A 293 9.23 1.55 -0.88
CA ILE A 293 10.57 1.01 -0.74
C ILE A 293 11.04 0.51 -2.11
N GLY A 294 12.10 1.13 -2.63
CA GLY A 294 12.67 0.86 -3.96
C GLY A 294 12.72 2.11 -4.82
N SER A 295 13.71 2.21 -5.70
CA SER A 295 13.83 3.36 -6.60
C SER A 295 12.59 3.47 -7.50
N TYR A 296 12.06 4.69 -7.61
CA TYR A 296 10.84 5.01 -8.36
C TYR A 296 9.57 4.25 -7.90
N SER A 297 9.55 3.65 -6.71
CA SER A 297 8.31 3.11 -6.14
C SER A 297 7.33 4.26 -5.85
N GLY A 298 6.07 4.09 -6.29
CA GLY A 298 5.03 5.12 -6.15
C GLY A 298 5.38 6.48 -6.78
N PHE A 299 6.24 6.52 -7.80
CA PHE A 299 6.82 7.76 -8.33
C PHE A 299 5.77 8.84 -8.66
N TYR A 300 4.67 8.44 -9.30
CA TYR A 300 3.57 9.35 -9.68
C TYR A 300 2.42 9.44 -8.67
N ASN A 301 2.54 8.87 -7.46
CA ASN A 301 1.48 8.98 -6.45
C ASN A 301 1.30 10.43 -6.09
N LYS A 302 0.17 11.07 -6.45
CA LYS A 302 -0.08 12.50 -6.16
C LYS A 302 -0.83 12.63 -4.85
N THR A 303 -1.95 11.93 -4.73
CA THR A 303 -2.87 12.06 -3.58
C THR A 303 -3.30 10.73 -2.99
N GLY A 304 -2.90 9.59 -3.58
CA GLY A 304 -3.28 8.27 -3.08
C GLY A 304 -2.72 8.03 -1.69
N SER A 305 -3.53 7.47 -0.80
CA SER A 305 -3.19 7.22 0.59
C SER A 305 -3.21 5.72 0.93
N TYR A 306 -2.59 5.35 2.04
CA TYR A 306 -2.57 3.97 2.55
C TYR A 306 -1.96 2.93 1.57
N ASN A 307 -1.02 3.34 0.73
CA ASN A 307 -0.36 2.43 -0.19
C ASN A 307 0.97 1.91 0.37
N SER A 308 1.24 0.62 0.16
CA SER A 308 2.51 -0.03 0.53
C SER A 308 3.14 -0.65 -0.71
N PHE A 309 4.19 -0.02 -1.25
CA PHE A 309 4.88 -0.47 -2.46
C PHE A 309 6.32 -0.85 -2.15
N VAL A 310 6.70 -2.07 -2.49
CA VAL A 310 8.04 -2.61 -2.27
C VAL A 310 8.59 -3.21 -3.57
N GLY A 311 9.59 -2.57 -4.15
CA GLY A 311 10.24 -3.02 -5.38
C GLY A 311 10.57 -1.87 -6.34
N TYR A 312 11.50 -2.10 -7.26
CA TYR A 312 11.80 -1.15 -8.32
C TYR A 312 10.55 -0.89 -9.18
N GLN A 313 10.14 0.37 -9.26
CA GLN A 313 8.95 0.81 -9.99
C GLN A 313 7.63 0.11 -9.60
N ALA A 314 7.50 -0.39 -8.37
CA ALA A 314 6.21 -0.85 -7.86
C ALA A 314 5.23 0.33 -7.75
N GLY A 315 4.02 0.19 -8.31
CA GLY A 315 3.01 1.26 -8.33
C GLY A 315 3.43 2.55 -9.03
N TYR A 316 4.32 2.46 -10.04
CA TYR A 316 4.99 3.62 -10.65
C TYR A 316 4.04 4.72 -11.12
N THR A 317 2.93 4.38 -11.79
CA THR A 317 1.95 5.36 -12.30
C THR A 317 0.77 5.61 -11.38
N ASN A 318 0.74 5.04 -10.16
CA ASN A 318 -0.36 5.23 -9.22
C ASN A 318 -0.52 6.72 -8.99
N SER A 319 -1.65 7.33 -9.36
CA SER A 319 -1.86 8.78 -9.24
C SER A 319 -2.73 9.09 -8.03
N THR A 320 -3.84 8.37 -7.89
CA THR A 320 -4.82 8.58 -6.81
C THR A 320 -5.33 7.27 -6.21
N GLY A 321 -4.83 6.11 -6.66
CA GLY A 321 -5.25 4.82 -6.10
C GLY A 321 -4.85 4.70 -4.63
N GLU A 322 -5.71 4.10 -3.83
CA GLU A 322 -5.58 3.99 -2.38
C GLU A 322 -5.63 2.54 -1.91
N GLN A 323 -5.08 2.28 -0.72
CA GLN A 323 -5.16 0.98 -0.05
C GLN A 323 -4.57 -0.17 -0.88
N ASN A 324 -3.55 0.11 -1.70
CA ASN A 324 -2.90 -0.90 -2.52
C ASN A 324 -1.62 -1.43 -1.84
N SER A 325 -1.40 -2.74 -1.90
CA SER A 325 -0.20 -3.40 -1.40
C SER A 325 0.52 -4.13 -2.54
N TYR A 326 1.63 -3.56 -3.02
CA TYR A 326 2.41 -4.10 -4.13
C TYR A 326 3.81 -4.51 -3.67
N VAL A 327 4.20 -5.74 -3.97
CA VAL A 327 5.51 -6.28 -3.63
C VAL A 327 6.08 -7.00 -4.84
N GLY A 328 7.17 -6.48 -5.39
CA GLY A 328 7.83 -7.00 -6.59
C GLY A 328 8.20 -5.90 -7.58
N VAL A 329 9.18 -6.20 -8.45
CA VAL A 329 9.57 -5.27 -9.51
C VAL A 329 8.40 -5.09 -10.48
N LYS A 330 8.02 -3.83 -10.72
CA LYS A 330 6.88 -3.44 -11.57
C LYS A 330 5.53 -4.08 -11.18
N ALA A 331 5.35 -4.49 -9.93
CA ALA A 331 4.03 -4.88 -9.43
C ALA A 331 3.10 -3.66 -9.48
N GLY A 332 1.93 -3.80 -10.11
CA GLY A 332 0.96 -2.72 -10.28
C GLY A 332 1.49 -1.49 -11.03
N TYR A 333 2.46 -1.67 -11.93
CA TYR A 333 3.19 -0.58 -12.58
C TYR A 333 2.29 0.48 -13.23
N ASP A 334 1.25 0.05 -13.98
CA ASP A 334 0.32 0.93 -14.69
C ASP A 334 -0.92 1.34 -13.87
N ASN A 335 -1.01 0.97 -12.58
CA ASN A 335 -2.19 1.35 -11.77
C ASN A 335 -2.28 2.85 -11.69
N THR A 336 -3.41 3.46 -12.03
CA THR A 336 -3.60 4.91 -11.98
C THR A 336 -4.54 5.32 -10.85
N THR A 337 -5.67 4.62 -10.74
CA THR A 337 -6.77 4.95 -9.80
C THR A 337 -7.34 3.71 -9.09
N GLY A 338 -6.92 2.50 -9.47
CA GLY A 338 -7.40 1.27 -8.85
C GLY A 338 -7.06 1.24 -7.36
N THR A 339 -7.97 0.67 -6.57
CA THR A 339 -7.94 0.67 -5.11
C THR A 339 -8.03 -0.75 -4.54
N ASN A 340 -7.57 -0.93 -3.30
CA ASN A 340 -7.74 -2.18 -2.55
C ASN A 340 -7.14 -3.41 -3.25
N ASN A 341 -6.05 -3.24 -4.00
CA ASN A 341 -5.39 -4.33 -4.71
C ASN A 341 -4.19 -4.89 -3.93
N VAL A 342 -3.99 -6.20 -4.00
CA VAL A 342 -2.83 -6.90 -3.45
C VAL A 342 -2.08 -7.59 -4.59
N PHE A 343 -0.92 -7.06 -4.96
CA PHE A 343 -0.07 -7.63 -6.03
C PHE A 343 1.27 -8.07 -5.48
N LEU A 344 1.59 -9.36 -5.62
CA LEU A 344 2.83 -9.96 -5.11
C LEU A 344 3.52 -10.76 -6.20
N GLY A 345 4.65 -10.27 -6.71
CA GLY A 345 5.46 -10.92 -7.73
C GLY A 345 6.04 -9.95 -8.77
N PHE A 346 7.03 -10.42 -9.53
CA PHE A 346 7.55 -9.70 -10.69
C PHE A 346 6.42 -9.45 -11.69
N GLN A 347 6.13 -8.18 -12.02
CA GLN A 347 5.06 -7.79 -12.95
C GLN A 347 3.65 -8.30 -12.62
N ALA A 348 3.36 -8.63 -11.35
CA ALA A 348 2.00 -8.95 -10.93
C ALA A 348 1.09 -7.73 -11.14
N GLY A 349 -0.03 -7.91 -11.86
CA GLY A 349 -0.97 -6.83 -12.17
C GLY A 349 -0.38 -5.65 -12.95
N VAL A 350 0.69 -5.89 -13.73
CA VAL A 350 1.47 -4.81 -14.36
C VAL A 350 0.63 -3.82 -15.17
N SER A 351 -0.41 -4.28 -15.88
CA SER A 351 -1.29 -3.45 -16.72
C SER A 351 -2.61 -3.04 -16.05
N ASN A 352 -2.81 -3.34 -14.75
CA ASN A 352 -4.01 -2.89 -14.04
C ASN A 352 -4.01 -1.38 -14.01
N THR A 353 -5.03 -0.71 -14.55
CA THR A 353 -5.11 0.77 -14.58
C THR A 353 -6.15 1.31 -13.60
N GLN A 354 -7.31 0.65 -13.50
CA GLN A 354 -8.47 1.08 -12.71
C GLN A 354 -9.14 -0.07 -11.95
N GLY A 355 -8.68 -1.30 -12.15
CA GLY A 355 -9.26 -2.47 -11.48
C GLY A 355 -9.10 -2.38 -9.97
N ASN A 356 -10.14 -2.79 -9.25
CA ASN A 356 -10.23 -2.72 -7.80
C ASN A 356 -10.32 -4.12 -7.18
N ASN A 357 -9.95 -4.24 -5.90
CA ASN A 357 -10.15 -5.45 -5.10
C ASN A 357 -9.54 -6.72 -5.72
N ASN A 358 -8.45 -6.59 -6.49
CA ASN A 358 -7.80 -7.72 -7.13
C ASN A 358 -6.68 -8.27 -6.24
N VAL A 359 -6.58 -9.60 -6.15
CA VAL A 359 -5.50 -10.31 -5.46
C VAL A 359 -4.70 -11.11 -6.49
N LEU A 360 -3.51 -10.62 -6.84
CA LEU A 360 -2.67 -11.18 -7.90
C LEU A 360 -1.33 -11.60 -7.31
N ILE A 361 -1.11 -12.91 -7.17
CA ILE A 361 0.07 -13.45 -6.52
C ILE A 361 0.77 -14.40 -7.48
N GLY A 362 2.04 -14.15 -7.77
CA GLY A 362 2.87 -14.89 -8.72
C GLY A 362 3.49 -13.99 -9.79
N SER A 363 4.57 -14.47 -10.41
CA SER A 363 5.23 -13.76 -11.50
C SER A 363 4.26 -13.60 -12.69
N SER A 364 4.09 -12.38 -13.17
CA SER A 364 3.17 -11.99 -14.25
C SER A 364 1.70 -12.36 -14.00
N SER A 365 1.30 -12.65 -12.74
CA SER A 365 -0.08 -12.98 -12.41
C SER A 365 -1.02 -11.80 -12.69
N GLY A 366 -2.13 -12.05 -13.39
CA GLY A 366 -3.11 -11.06 -13.79
C GLY A 366 -2.56 -9.89 -14.62
N ALA A 367 -1.44 -10.10 -15.32
CA ALA A 367 -0.80 -9.08 -16.16
C ALA A 367 -1.72 -8.50 -17.26
N LEU A 368 -2.77 -9.23 -17.65
CA LEU A 368 -3.75 -8.77 -18.64
C LEU A 368 -4.95 -8.01 -18.04
N ILE A 369 -5.09 -7.94 -16.72
CA ILE A 369 -6.17 -7.18 -16.07
C ILE A 369 -5.89 -5.70 -16.28
N THR A 370 -6.83 -4.95 -16.86
CA THR A 370 -6.73 -3.48 -16.96
C THR A 370 -7.80 -2.78 -16.13
N THR A 371 -9.06 -3.21 -16.25
CA THR A 371 -10.23 -2.64 -15.52
C THR A 371 -11.03 -3.70 -14.75
N GLY A 372 -10.69 -4.98 -14.90
CA GLY A 372 -11.32 -6.07 -14.18
C GLY A 372 -11.18 -5.88 -12.67
N SER A 373 -12.23 -6.22 -11.92
CA SER A 373 -12.25 -6.05 -10.46
C SER A 373 -12.69 -7.32 -9.74
N ASN A 374 -12.35 -7.42 -8.46
CA ASN A 374 -12.69 -8.55 -7.60
C ASN A 374 -12.12 -9.90 -8.12
N ASN A 375 -10.97 -9.86 -8.80
CA ASN A 375 -10.35 -11.05 -9.37
C ASN A 375 -9.24 -11.61 -8.48
N ILE A 376 -9.10 -12.93 -8.49
CA ILE A 376 -8.05 -13.64 -7.75
C ILE A 376 -7.23 -14.45 -8.76
N MET A 377 -5.95 -14.10 -8.93
CA MET A 377 -5.03 -14.82 -9.82
C MET A 377 -3.85 -15.30 -8.99
N LEU A 378 -3.76 -16.60 -8.74
CA LEU A 378 -2.75 -17.19 -7.86
C LEU A 378 -1.89 -18.19 -8.64
N GLY A 379 -0.65 -17.85 -8.91
CA GLY A 379 0.31 -18.67 -9.64
C GLY A 379 1.08 -17.87 -10.69
N THR A 380 2.23 -18.40 -11.09
CA THR A 380 2.99 -17.82 -12.20
C THR A 380 2.14 -17.84 -13.47
N ASN A 381 1.97 -16.68 -14.09
CA ASN A 381 1.19 -16.50 -15.30
C ASN A 381 -0.27 -16.98 -15.19
N ALA A 382 -0.89 -16.92 -14.00
CA ALA A 382 -2.34 -17.05 -13.88
C ALA A 382 -3.01 -15.81 -14.51
N GLN A 383 -3.95 -15.99 -15.44
CA GLN A 383 -4.50 -14.89 -16.24
C GLN A 383 -6.03 -14.93 -16.38
N PRO A 384 -6.69 -13.78 -16.54
CA PRO A 384 -7.98 -13.73 -17.19
C PRO A 384 -7.83 -13.88 -18.72
N ALA A 385 -8.86 -14.35 -19.41
CA ALA A 385 -8.90 -14.32 -20.88
C ALA A 385 -9.36 -12.96 -21.44
N SER A 386 -9.85 -12.05 -20.59
CA SER A 386 -10.27 -10.69 -20.96
C SER A 386 -9.92 -9.71 -19.85
N SER A 387 -9.58 -8.47 -20.20
CA SER A 387 -8.99 -7.51 -19.28
C SER A 387 -9.96 -6.91 -18.25
N ASN A 388 -11.27 -7.11 -18.44
CA ASN A 388 -12.36 -6.49 -17.68
C ASN A 388 -13.22 -7.50 -16.90
N LEU A 389 -12.77 -8.76 -16.76
CA LEU A 389 -13.51 -9.78 -16.02
C LEU A 389 -13.77 -9.35 -14.57
N GLN A 390 -14.89 -9.84 -14.02
CA GLN A 390 -15.34 -9.56 -12.66
C GLN A 390 -15.50 -10.87 -11.89
N ASN A 391 -15.12 -10.88 -10.61
CA ASN A 391 -15.28 -12.06 -9.75
C ASN A 391 -14.68 -13.34 -10.38
N ALA A 392 -13.56 -13.20 -11.08
CA ALA A 392 -12.91 -14.31 -11.77
C ALA A 392 -11.72 -14.81 -10.97
N VAL A 393 -11.63 -16.12 -10.79
CA VAL A 393 -10.58 -16.77 -10.01
C VAL A 393 -9.83 -17.78 -10.87
N ALA A 394 -8.51 -17.65 -10.93
CA ALA A 394 -7.62 -18.64 -11.54
C ALA A 394 -6.50 -19.01 -10.55
N ILE A 395 -6.41 -20.29 -10.20
CA ILE A 395 -5.43 -20.80 -9.23
C ILE A 395 -4.59 -21.89 -9.89
N GLY A 396 -3.28 -21.71 -9.91
CA GLY A 396 -2.29 -22.60 -10.53
C GLY A 396 -1.42 -21.89 -11.56
N SER A 397 -0.24 -22.46 -11.84
CA SER A 397 0.63 -21.93 -12.89
C SER A 397 -0.06 -22.04 -14.26
N ASN A 398 -0.08 -20.94 -15.00
CA ASN A 398 -0.79 -20.83 -16.29
C ASN A 398 -2.31 -21.12 -16.22
N ALA A 399 -2.92 -21.02 -15.03
CA ALA A 399 -4.37 -21.09 -14.92
C ALA A 399 -5.04 -19.94 -15.69
N ARG A 400 -6.11 -20.23 -16.44
CA ARG A 400 -6.80 -19.20 -17.26
C ARG A 400 -8.30 -19.23 -17.03
N VAL A 401 -8.87 -18.12 -16.57
CA VAL A 401 -10.32 -17.94 -16.39
C VAL A 401 -10.90 -17.08 -17.51
N ALA A 402 -11.90 -17.60 -18.22
CA ALA A 402 -12.42 -16.97 -19.43
C ALA A 402 -13.70 -16.15 -19.23
N LEU A 403 -14.34 -16.28 -18.08
CA LEU A 403 -15.64 -15.65 -17.81
C LEU A 403 -15.70 -15.12 -16.37
N SER A 404 -16.58 -14.14 -16.18
CA SER A 404 -16.86 -13.56 -14.86
C SER A 404 -17.64 -14.54 -14.00
N ASN A 405 -17.51 -14.43 -12.67
CA ASN A 405 -18.18 -15.29 -11.69
C ASN A 405 -17.80 -16.78 -11.85
N ALA A 406 -16.52 -17.06 -12.11
CA ALA A 406 -16.03 -18.42 -12.29
C ALA A 406 -14.70 -18.64 -11.55
N ILE A 407 -14.50 -19.90 -11.15
CA ILE A 407 -13.26 -20.37 -10.53
C ILE A 407 -12.68 -21.46 -11.42
N ILE A 408 -11.40 -21.29 -11.80
CA ILE A 408 -10.60 -22.27 -12.52
C ILE A 408 -9.45 -22.71 -11.62
N LEU A 409 -9.35 -24.01 -11.37
CA LEU A 409 -8.30 -24.64 -10.59
C LEU A 409 -7.40 -25.46 -11.54
N GLY A 410 -6.25 -24.90 -11.90
CA GLY A 410 -5.30 -25.48 -12.84
C GLY A 410 -5.26 -24.80 -14.21
N ASN A 411 -4.28 -25.20 -15.02
CA ASN A 411 -4.15 -24.82 -16.42
C ASN A 411 -5.16 -25.61 -17.28
N PRO A 412 -6.13 -24.97 -17.97
CA PRO A 412 -7.11 -25.67 -18.81
C PRO A 412 -6.48 -26.39 -20.01
N ASP A 413 -5.27 -25.98 -20.43
CA ASP A 413 -4.55 -26.59 -21.54
C ASP A 413 -3.69 -27.79 -21.08
N ASN A 414 -3.70 -28.14 -19.79
CA ASN A 414 -3.01 -29.29 -19.21
C ASN A 414 -3.99 -30.24 -18.50
N THR A 415 -4.31 -31.36 -19.13
CA THR A 415 -5.27 -32.36 -18.62
C THR A 415 -4.72 -33.23 -17.48
N SER A 416 -3.43 -33.13 -17.15
CA SER A 416 -2.81 -33.90 -16.07
C SER A 416 -2.97 -33.25 -14.69
N ILE A 417 -3.52 -32.03 -14.61
CA ILE A 417 -3.74 -31.35 -13.34
C ILE A 417 -4.96 -31.95 -12.64
N ALA A 418 -4.78 -32.34 -11.38
CA ALA A 418 -5.82 -32.91 -10.55
C ALA A 418 -6.13 -32.01 -9.34
N VAL A 419 -7.40 -31.92 -8.99
CA VAL A 419 -7.93 -31.13 -7.86
C VAL A 419 -8.39 -32.07 -6.76
N GLY A 420 -7.74 -32.01 -5.59
CA GLY A 420 -8.13 -32.77 -4.40
C GLY A 420 -8.92 -31.94 -3.40
N ILE A 421 -10.04 -32.45 -2.90
CA ILE A 421 -10.79 -31.92 -1.76
C ILE A 421 -10.80 -32.98 -0.66
N GLY A 422 -10.06 -32.74 0.42
CA GLY A 422 -9.91 -33.70 1.51
C GLY A 422 -8.93 -34.85 1.22
N THR A 423 -8.15 -34.75 0.15
CA THR A 423 -7.06 -35.67 -0.25
C THR A 423 -5.84 -34.86 -0.71
N ASP A 424 -4.63 -35.32 -0.40
CA ASP A 424 -3.36 -34.73 -0.84
C ASP A 424 -2.81 -35.38 -2.13
N SER A 425 -3.40 -36.51 -2.54
CA SER A 425 -2.96 -37.35 -3.65
C SER A 425 -4.14 -37.75 -4.54
N PRO A 426 -4.80 -36.78 -5.19
CA PRO A 426 -6.00 -37.04 -5.99
C PRO A 426 -5.71 -38.05 -7.10
N GLN A 427 -6.52 -39.12 -7.17
CA GLN A 427 -6.38 -40.17 -8.19
C GLN A 427 -7.17 -39.86 -9.48
N PHE A 428 -8.01 -38.84 -9.42
CA PHE A 428 -8.87 -38.39 -10.52
C PHE A 428 -8.72 -36.88 -10.72
N PRO A 429 -9.09 -36.32 -11.90
CA PRO A 429 -9.01 -34.89 -12.16
C PRO A 429 -9.75 -34.02 -11.12
N LEU A 430 -10.85 -34.53 -10.57
CA LEU A 430 -11.49 -34.00 -9.36
C LEU A 430 -11.72 -35.18 -8.39
N ASP A 431 -11.06 -35.15 -7.24
CA ASP A 431 -11.14 -36.19 -6.22
C ASP A 431 -11.62 -35.59 -4.89
N VAL A 432 -12.82 -35.96 -4.46
CA VAL A 432 -13.48 -35.43 -3.26
C VAL A 432 -13.64 -36.56 -2.25
N ARG A 433 -12.91 -36.48 -1.14
CA ARG A 433 -13.07 -37.40 -0.01
C ARG A 433 -14.14 -36.86 0.94
N GLY A 434 -15.38 -37.34 0.80
CA GLY A 434 -16.51 -36.99 1.65
C GLY A 434 -17.84 -36.90 0.88
N THR A 435 -18.84 -36.27 1.49
CA THR A 435 -20.17 -36.08 0.88
C THR A 435 -20.26 -34.73 0.18
N ILE A 436 -20.73 -34.71 -1.08
CA ILE A 436 -21.10 -33.48 -1.78
C ILE A 436 -22.58 -33.19 -1.50
N ASN A 437 -22.85 -32.18 -0.66
CA ASN A 437 -24.21 -31.74 -0.36
C ASN A 437 -24.63 -30.61 -1.29
N LEU A 438 -25.66 -30.84 -2.12
CA LEU A 438 -26.28 -29.82 -2.98
C LEU A 438 -27.55 -29.31 -2.31
N ARG A 439 -27.67 -27.99 -2.14
CA ARG A 439 -28.85 -27.35 -1.54
C ARG A 439 -29.60 -26.52 -2.59
N GLU A 440 -30.88 -26.26 -2.31
CA GLU A 440 -31.77 -25.49 -3.19
C GLU A 440 -31.82 -26.07 -4.61
N ASN A 441 -31.57 -25.25 -5.64
CA ASN A 441 -31.53 -25.67 -7.04
C ASN A 441 -30.15 -26.20 -7.48
N GLY A 442 -29.30 -26.63 -6.53
CA GLY A 442 -27.99 -27.21 -6.82
C GLY A 442 -28.12 -28.49 -7.67
N LYS A 443 -27.41 -28.55 -8.80
CA LYS A 443 -27.43 -29.68 -9.73
C LYS A 443 -26.01 -30.07 -10.10
N ILE A 444 -25.74 -31.37 -10.18
CA ILE A 444 -24.55 -31.91 -10.85
C ILE A 444 -25.00 -32.40 -12.23
N LYS A 445 -24.38 -31.85 -13.29
CA LYS A 445 -24.60 -32.31 -14.66
C LYS A 445 -23.43 -33.18 -15.09
N PHE A 446 -23.69 -34.45 -15.36
CA PHE A 446 -22.73 -35.32 -16.01
C PHE A 446 -22.88 -35.20 -17.54
N ALA A 447 -22.04 -34.37 -18.16
CA ALA A 447 -21.96 -34.30 -19.62
C ALA A 447 -20.94 -35.32 -20.12
N HIS A 448 -21.26 -36.07 -21.17
CA HIS A 448 -20.40 -37.12 -21.75
C HIS A 448 -20.24 -38.37 -20.88
N LEU A 449 -21.36 -38.91 -20.38
CA LEU A 449 -21.44 -40.31 -20.00
C LEU A 449 -21.36 -41.18 -21.28
N GLY A 450 -20.19 -41.24 -21.90
CA GLY A 450 -19.94 -42.18 -22.98
C GLY A 450 -19.93 -43.58 -22.38
N ASN A 451 -20.81 -44.47 -22.85
CA ASN A 451 -20.78 -45.88 -22.48
C ASN A 451 -19.75 -46.59 -23.37
N PRO A 452 -18.49 -46.84 -22.94
CA PRO A 452 -17.42 -47.23 -23.85
C PRO A 452 -17.37 -48.75 -24.13
N ILE A 453 -18.39 -49.52 -23.73
CA ILE A 453 -18.47 -50.97 -23.97
C ILE A 453 -19.86 -51.27 -24.57
N ARG A 454 -20.00 -51.47 -25.89
CA ARG A 454 -19.80 -52.70 -26.69
C ARG A 454 -20.68 -53.90 -26.30
N ASN A 455 -21.46 -54.37 -27.27
CA ASN A 455 -21.83 -55.77 -27.52
C ASN A 455 -22.24 -56.63 -26.32
N GLY A 456 -23.26 -56.17 -25.60
CA GLY A 456 -24.00 -56.93 -24.62
C GLY A 456 -25.16 -56.07 -24.15
N THR A 457 -26.35 -56.65 -24.01
CA THR A 457 -27.54 -55.99 -23.48
C THR A 457 -27.30 -55.54 -22.03
N THR A 458 -26.71 -54.36 -21.82
CA THR A 458 -26.63 -53.76 -20.48
C THR A 458 -27.96 -53.05 -20.21
N ASP A 459 -28.83 -53.70 -19.44
CA ASP A 459 -30.11 -53.18 -18.94
C ASP A 459 -29.92 -52.12 -17.82
N LYS A 460 -28.69 -51.65 -17.57
CA LYS A 460 -28.36 -50.86 -16.39
C LYS A 460 -28.48 -49.35 -16.59
N PHE A 461 -29.20 -48.67 -15.71
CA PHE A 461 -29.33 -47.20 -15.67
C PHE A 461 -29.14 -46.67 -14.24
N LEU A 462 -28.82 -45.38 -14.10
CA LEU A 462 -28.79 -44.71 -12.80
C LEU A 462 -30.22 -44.29 -12.43
N THR A 463 -30.77 -44.83 -11.34
CA THR A 463 -32.04 -44.38 -10.74
C THR A 463 -31.76 -43.63 -9.45
N VAL A 464 -32.78 -42.96 -8.91
CA VAL A 464 -32.73 -42.33 -7.59
C VAL A 464 -33.72 -43.07 -6.69
N ASN A 465 -33.27 -43.54 -5.52
CA ASN A 465 -34.16 -44.19 -4.56
C ASN A 465 -35.04 -43.16 -3.82
N GLU A 466 -35.96 -43.62 -2.96
CA GLU A 466 -36.89 -42.76 -2.22
C GLU A 466 -36.18 -41.76 -1.27
N GLN A 467 -34.90 -42.02 -0.97
CA GLN A 467 -34.04 -41.20 -0.12
C GLN A 467 -33.20 -40.19 -0.92
N GLY A 468 -33.30 -40.18 -2.24
CA GLY A 468 -32.54 -39.26 -3.10
C GLY A 468 -31.15 -39.76 -3.50
N GLU A 469 -30.81 -41.03 -3.22
CA GLU A 469 -29.51 -41.61 -3.51
C GLU A 469 -29.48 -42.23 -4.91
N THR A 470 -28.39 -42.02 -5.64
CA THR A 470 -28.23 -42.58 -6.99
C THR A 470 -27.81 -44.05 -6.91
N GLU A 471 -28.59 -44.94 -7.52
CA GLU A 471 -28.35 -46.39 -7.54
C GLU A 471 -28.27 -46.93 -8.97
N LEU A 472 -27.57 -48.06 -9.14
CA LEU A 472 -27.47 -48.77 -10.42
C LEU A 472 -28.65 -49.75 -10.58
N ALA A 473 -29.69 -49.34 -11.31
CA ALA A 473 -30.87 -50.16 -11.60
C ALA A 473 -30.68 -51.06 -12.82
N ARG A 474 -31.59 -52.01 -13.05
CA ARG A 474 -31.69 -52.86 -14.25
C ARG A 474 -33.10 -52.80 -14.84
N TYR A 475 -33.23 -52.82 -16.16
CA TYR A 475 -34.50 -52.96 -16.89
C TYR A 475 -34.97 -54.42 -16.86
N ARG A 476 -35.47 -54.88 -15.71
CA ARG A 476 -36.17 -56.16 -15.58
C ARG A 476 -37.62 -55.92 -15.23
N ILE A 477 -38.50 -56.41 -16.09
CA ILE A 477 -39.92 -56.52 -15.79
C ILE A 477 -40.08 -57.70 -14.84
N SER A 478 -40.40 -57.41 -13.58
CA SER A 478 -40.69 -58.42 -12.55
C SER A 478 -42.13 -58.27 -12.09
N ILE A 479 -42.81 -59.39 -11.91
CA ILE A 479 -44.13 -59.46 -11.26
C ILE A 479 -43.95 -59.90 -9.81
N ASP A 480 -44.80 -59.38 -8.91
CA ASP A 480 -44.70 -59.66 -7.47
C ASP A 480 -45.21 -61.07 -7.11
N ASN A 481 -46.09 -61.63 -7.94
CA ASN A 481 -46.73 -62.92 -7.72
C ASN A 481 -47.10 -63.58 -9.05
N VAL A 482 -47.05 -64.92 -9.12
CA VAL A 482 -47.44 -65.73 -10.28
C VAL A 482 -48.85 -65.41 -10.76
N ASN A 483 -49.77 -65.05 -9.85
CA ASN A 483 -51.15 -64.68 -10.18
C ASN A 483 -51.27 -63.37 -10.99
N GLN A 484 -50.20 -62.58 -11.07
CA GLN A 484 -50.14 -61.37 -11.91
C GLN A 484 -49.77 -61.69 -13.35
N TRP A 485 -49.29 -62.90 -13.67
CA TRP A 485 -49.07 -63.37 -15.04
C TRP A 485 -50.33 -64.05 -15.61
N SER A 486 -50.39 -64.15 -16.94
CA SER A 486 -51.64 -64.40 -17.66
C SER A 486 -52.17 -65.84 -17.61
N ASP A 487 -51.35 -66.85 -17.33
CA ASP A 487 -51.65 -68.28 -17.53
C ASP A 487 -53.01 -68.79 -16.98
N LYS A 488 -53.66 -68.03 -16.10
CA LYS A 488 -55.04 -68.24 -15.62
C LYS A 488 -56.10 -68.32 -16.72
N VAL A 489 -55.91 -67.76 -17.91
CA VAL A 489 -56.94 -67.76 -18.98
C VAL A 489 -57.21 -69.18 -19.49
N PHE A 490 -56.22 -70.08 -19.42
CA PHE A 490 -56.35 -71.47 -19.82
C PHE A 490 -56.88 -72.41 -18.72
N ASP A 491 -57.14 -71.90 -17.51
CA ASP A 491 -57.74 -72.69 -16.45
C ASP A 491 -59.17 -73.09 -16.82
N LYS A 492 -59.59 -74.32 -16.47
CA LYS A 492 -60.94 -74.84 -16.78
C LYS A 492 -62.06 -74.04 -16.10
N SER A 493 -61.73 -73.31 -15.04
CA SER A 493 -62.65 -72.42 -14.31
C SER A 493 -62.70 -70.99 -14.87
N TYR A 494 -61.87 -70.66 -15.87
CA TYR A 494 -61.85 -69.33 -16.47
C TYR A 494 -63.14 -69.06 -17.26
N ALA A 495 -63.90 -68.07 -16.80
CA ALA A 495 -65.14 -67.66 -17.47
C ALA A 495 -64.82 -66.74 -18.66
N LEU A 496 -64.56 -67.33 -19.82
CA LEU A 496 -64.40 -66.58 -21.07
C LEU A 496 -65.70 -65.84 -21.42
N LYS A 497 -65.65 -64.51 -21.45
CA LYS A 497 -66.83 -63.68 -21.77
C LYS A 497 -67.31 -63.98 -23.19
N PRO A 498 -68.62 -64.05 -23.48
CA PRO A 498 -69.11 -64.16 -24.85
C PRO A 498 -68.69 -62.94 -25.69
N LEU A 499 -68.33 -63.15 -26.96
CA LEU A 499 -67.92 -62.06 -27.86
C LEU A 499 -68.96 -60.94 -27.96
N ALA A 500 -70.25 -61.25 -27.84
CA ALA A 500 -71.32 -60.25 -27.83
C ALA A 500 -71.24 -59.29 -26.62
N GLU A 501 -70.83 -59.79 -25.45
CA GLU A 501 -70.62 -58.95 -24.25
C GLU A 501 -69.35 -58.11 -24.39
N VAL A 502 -68.29 -58.67 -24.99
CA VAL A 502 -67.05 -57.95 -25.28
C VAL A 502 -67.30 -56.82 -26.29
N GLU A 503 -68.05 -57.08 -27.37
CA GLU A 503 -68.48 -56.07 -28.34
C GLU A 503 -69.30 -54.96 -27.69
N THR A 504 -70.24 -55.32 -26.81
CA THR A 504 -71.03 -54.35 -26.04
C THR A 504 -70.13 -53.46 -25.19
N HIS A 505 -69.13 -54.04 -24.51
CA HIS A 505 -68.19 -53.27 -23.68
C HIS A 505 -67.32 -52.32 -24.51
N ILE A 506 -66.80 -52.78 -25.65
CA ILE A 506 -66.00 -51.95 -26.58
C ILE A 506 -66.84 -50.78 -27.10
N ASN A 507 -68.10 -51.04 -27.50
CA ASN A 507 -68.99 -49.98 -27.97
C ASN A 507 -69.34 -48.95 -26.89
N GLN A 508 -69.35 -49.35 -25.62
CA GLN A 508 -69.64 -48.44 -24.49
C GLN A 508 -68.42 -47.67 -23.97
N HIS A 509 -67.24 -48.30 -23.93
CA HIS A 509 -66.06 -47.77 -23.23
C HIS A 509 -64.87 -47.47 -24.17
N GLY A 510 -64.91 -47.94 -25.42
CA GLY A 510 -63.87 -47.67 -26.43
C GLY A 510 -62.57 -48.46 -26.26
N HIS A 511 -62.50 -49.41 -25.32
CA HIS A 511 -61.33 -50.26 -25.07
C HIS A 511 -61.75 -51.68 -24.65
N LEU A 512 -60.77 -52.60 -24.60
CA LEU A 512 -61.01 -53.97 -24.16
C LEU A 512 -61.31 -54.04 -22.66
N PRO A 513 -62.14 -55.02 -22.21
CA PRO A 513 -62.40 -55.23 -20.79
C PRO A 513 -61.11 -55.45 -20.01
N ASN A 514 -60.98 -54.80 -18.85
CA ASN A 514 -59.82 -54.85 -17.95
C ASN A 514 -58.51 -54.25 -18.50
N VAL A 515 -58.52 -53.64 -19.69
CA VAL A 515 -57.42 -52.80 -20.17
C VAL A 515 -57.80 -51.35 -19.83
N PRO A 516 -56.92 -50.57 -19.18
CA PRO A 516 -57.22 -49.19 -18.81
C PRO A 516 -57.47 -48.32 -20.05
N SER A 517 -58.29 -47.28 -19.90
CA SER A 517 -58.57 -46.35 -20.97
C SER A 517 -57.36 -45.45 -21.28
N ALA A 518 -57.32 -44.84 -22.47
CA ALA A 518 -56.25 -43.90 -22.80
C ALA A 518 -56.20 -42.70 -21.83
N GLU A 519 -57.35 -42.26 -21.32
CA GLU A 519 -57.47 -41.15 -20.38
C GLU A 519 -56.93 -41.51 -18.98
N GLU A 520 -57.17 -42.73 -18.52
CA GLU A 520 -56.62 -43.26 -17.26
C GLU A 520 -55.09 -43.34 -17.33
N VAL A 521 -54.55 -43.87 -18.44
CA VAL A 521 -53.10 -43.99 -18.62
C VAL A 521 -52.40 -42.63 -18.67
N VAL A 522 -53.03 -41.62 -19.28
CA VAL A 522 -52.48 -40.24 -19.30
C VAL A 522 -52.45 -39.63 -17.89
N LYS A 523 -53.46 -39.91 -17.06
CA LYS A 523 -53.61 -39.29 -15.74
C LYS A 523 -52.76 -39.97 -14.67
N GLU A 524 -52.70 -41.30 -14.69
CA GLU A 524 -52.14 -42.09 -13.58
C GLU A 524 -50.83 -42.80 -13.96
N GLY A 525 -50.50 -42.86 -15.25
CA GLY A 525 -49.41 -43.68 -15.78
C GLY A 525 -49.78 -45.17 -15.76
N ILE A 526 -48.93 -46.01 -16.36
CA ILE A 526 -49.12 -47.46 -16.35
C ILE A 526 -47.80 -48.17 -16.07
N ASP A 527 -47.86 -49.18 -15.21
CA ASP A 527 -46.73 -50.07 -14.95
C ASP A 527 -46.51 -50.99 -16.16
N PRO A 528 -45.32 -50.95 -16.80
CA PRO A 528 -45.00 -51.80 -17.95
C PRO A 528 -45.19 -53.29 -17.68
N ALA A 529 -44.90 -53.77 -16.46
CA ALA A 529 -45.07 -55.17 -16.08
C ALA A 529 -46.53 -55.59 -16.08
N LYS A 530 -47.39 -54.73 -15.53
CA LYS A 530 -48.85 -54.98 -15.49
C LYS A 530 -49.44 -54.89 -16.88
N MET A 531 -48.96 -53.98 -17.73
CA MET A 531 -49.45 -53.86 -19.10
C MET A 531 -49.07 -55.08 -19.95
N ASP A 532 -47.81 -55.54 -19.88
CA ASP A 532 -47.37 -56.73 -20.62
C ASP A 532 -48.15 -57.97 -20.18
N ALA A 533 -48.37 -58.15 -18.88
CA ALA A 533 -49.21 -59.23 -18.37
C ALA A 533 -50.67 -59.12 -18.83
N LYS A 534 -51.23 -57.90 -18.89
CA LYS A 534 -52.61 -57.65 -19.35
C LYS A 534 -52.76 -57.92 -20.85
N LEU A 535 -51.77 -57.55 -21.65
CA LEU A 535 -51.73 -57.84 -23.09
C LEU A 535 -51.67 -59.34 -23.33
N LEU A 536 -50.86 -60.07 -22.56
CA LEU A 536 -50.81 -61.53 -22.64
C LEU A 536 -52.19 -62.14 -22.31
N GLU A 537 -52.90 -61.63 -21.30
CA GLU A 537 -54.28 -62.04 -20.98
C GLU A 537 -55.22 -61.91 -22.19
N LYS A 538 -55.08 -60.84 -22.96
CA LYS A 538 -55.91 -60.63 -24.15
C LYS A 538 -55.51 -61.50 -25.33
N ILE A 539 -54.23 -61.81 -25.47
CA ILE A 539 -53.73 -62.75 -26.48
C ILE A 539 -54.24 -64.17 -26.18
N GLU A 540 -54.24 -64.59 -24.92
CA GLU A 540 -54.76 -65.91 -24.53
C GLU A 540 -56.29 -66.01 -24.71
N GLU A 541 -57.05 -64.97 -24.36
CA GLU A 541 -58.50 -64.91 -24.61
C GLU A 541 -58.80 -64.98 -26.12
N LEU A 542 -58.06 -64.23 -26.94
CA LEU A 542 -58.17 -64.26 -28.41
C LEU A 542 -57.88 -65.66 -28.97
N THR A 543 -56.94 -66.38 -28.37
CA THR A 543 -56.59 -67.75 -28.76
C THR A 543 -57.75 -68.70 -28.48
N LEU A 544 -58.42 -68.57 -27.32
CA LEU A 544 -59.63 -69.36 -27.03
C LEU A 544 -60.80 -69.04 -27.97
N TYR A 545 -61.02 -67.77 -28.30
CA TYR A 545 -62.03 -67.40 -29.31
C TYR A 545 -61.72 -67.99 -30.67
N SER A 546 -60.44 -67.99 -31.09
CA SER A 546 -60.00 -68.59 -32.36
C SER A 546 -60.25 -70.09 -32.39
N ILE A 547 -59.95 -70.81 -31.31
CA ILE A 547 -60.26 -72.24 -31.17
C ILE A 547 -61.78 -72.50 -31.23
N GLN A 548 -62.59 -71.64 -30.61
CA GLN A 548 -64.05 -71.77 -30.68
C GLN A 548 -64.58 -71.50 -32.09
N GLN A 549 -63.98 -70.55 -32.80
CA GLN A 549 -64.31 -70.23 -34.19
C GLN A 549 -63.95 -71.39 -35.13
N ASP A 550 -62.77 -71.99 -34.95
CA ASP A 550 -62.32 -73.15 -35.73
C ASP A 550 -63.26 -74.35 -35.57
N LYS A 551 -63.64 -74.68 -34.33
CA LYS A 551 -64.66 -75.72 -34.06
C LYS A 551 -66.01 -75.43 -34.70
N ARG A 552 -66.43 -74.16 -34.78
CA ARG A 552 -67.68 -73.77 -35.46
C ARG A 552 -67.53 -73.91 -36.98
N ALA A 553 -66.37 -73.61 -37.54
CA ALA A 553 -66.07 -73.80 -38.94
C ALA A 553 -66.11 -75.29 -39.33
N GLU A 554 -65.47 -76.17 -38.55
CA GLU A 554 -65.56 -77.63 -38.72
C GLU A 554 -67.02 -78.12 -38.70
N GLN A 555 -67.82 -77.68 -37.72
CA GLN A 555 -69.24 -78.03 -37.62
C GLN A 555 -70.08 -77.51 -38.81
N GLN A 556 -69.71 -76.35 -39.36
CA GLN A 556 -70.35 -75.81 -40.56
C GLN A 556 -69.95 -76.60 -41.81
N GLU A 557 -68.69 -77.01 -41.92
CA GLU A 557 -68.19 -77.84 -43.02
C GLU A 557 -68.87 -79.22 -43.02
N ASP A 558 -69.02 -79.84 -41.85
CA ASP A 558 -69.80 -81.09 -41.68
C ASP A 558 -71.27 -80.93 -42.13
N LYS A 559 -71.91 -79.81 -41.75
CA LYS A 559 -73.28 -79.49 -42.19
C LYS A 559 -73.36 -79.28 -43.70
N LEU A 560 -72.38 -78.60 -44.30
CA LEU A 560 -72.31 -78.38 -45.74
C LEU A 560 -72.11 -79.71 -46.48
N GLN A 561 -71.25 -80.61 -45.99
CA GLN A 561 -71.10 -81.95 -46.56
C GLN A 561 -72.41 -82.76 -46.47
N GLN A 562 -73.13 -82.69 -45.36
CA GLN A 562 -74.46 -83.34 -45.23
C GLN A 562 -75.49 -82.74 -46.18
N GLN A 563 -75.49 -81.42 -46.36
CA GLN A 563 -76.37 -80.74 -47.32
C GLN A 563 -76.03 -81.12 -48.76
N GLN A 564 -74.73 -81.18 -49.12
CA GLN A 564 -74.28 -81.59 -50.45
C GLN A 564 -74.71 -83.03 -50.76
N LYS A 565 -74.53 -83.98 -49.83
CA LYS A 565 -75.05 -85.35 -49.99
C LYS A 565 -76.55 -85.41 -50.25
N ARG A 566 -77.31 -84.52 -49.61
CA ARG A 566 -78.77 -84.45 -49.75
C ARG A 566 -79.18 -83.86 -51.10
N ILE A 567 -78.40 -82.90 -51.62
CA ILE A 567 -78.55 -82.36 -52.97
C ILE A 567 -78.23 -83.44 -54.01
N ASP A 568 -77.13 -84.17 -53.87
CA ASP A 568 -76.75 -85.25 -54.80
C ASP A 568 -77.83 -86.36 -54.86
N GLN A 569 -78.45 -86.69 -53.72
CA GLN A 569 -79.57 -87.64 -53.64
C GLN A 569 -80.83 -87.10 -54.34
N LEU A 570 -81.13 -85.82 -54.18
CA LEU A 570 -82.25 -85.16 -54.88
C LEU A 570 -82.00 -85.10 -56.39
N GLU A 571 -80.76 -84.82 -56.82
CA GLU A 571 -80.36 -84.84 -58.23
C GLU A 571 -80.49 -86.24 -58.84
N GLN A 572 -80.09 -87.30 -58.12
CA GLN A 572 -80.33 -88.69 -58.54
C GLN A 572 -81.83 -89.02 -58.69
N LEU A 573 -82.67 -88.55 -57.76
CA LEU A 573 -84.13 -88.72 -57.83
C LEU A 573 -84.73 -87.99 -59.04
N VAL A 574 -84.26 -86.77 -59.33
CA VAL A 574 -84.67 -86.00 -60.50
C VAL A 574 -84.22 -86.67 -61.80
N LYS A 575 -83.02 -87.26 -61.83
CA LYS A 575 -82.51 -88.00 -62.99
C LYS A 575 -83.34 -89.27 -63.26
N GLN A 576 -83.73 -90.01 -62.22
CA GLN A 576 -84.64 -91.15 -62.32
C GLN A 576 -86.07 -90.77 -62.76
N LEU A 577 -86.51 -89.54 -62.48
CA LEU A 577 -87.80 -89.01 -62.95
C LEU A 577 -87.74 -88.53 -64.41
N LEU A 578 -86.58 -88.07 -64.89
CA LEU A 578 -86.36 -87.62 -66.26
C LEU A 578 -86.15 -88.78 -67.26
N GLU A 579 -85.60 -89.92 -66.83
CA GLU A 579 -85.43 -91.13 -67.66
C GLU A 579 -86.74 -91.94 -67.85
N LYS A 580 -87.86 -91.49 -67.24
CA LYS A 580 -89.20 -92.12 -67.35
C LYS A 580 -90.14 -91.44 -68.35
N LYS A 581 -89.62 -90.61 -69.25
CA LYS A 581 -90.34 -90.09 -70.43
C LYS A 581 -89.57 -90.45 -71.69
#